data_AF-W1I755-F1
#
_entry.id   AF-W1I755-F1
#
_cell.length_a   1.000
_cell.length_b   1.000
_cell.length_c   1.000
_cell.angle_alpha   90.00
_cell.angle_beta   90.00
_cell.angle_gamma   90.00
#
_symmetry.space_group_name_H-M   'P 1'
#
loop_
_entity.id
_entity.type
_entity.pdbx_description
1 polymer ?
#
loop_
_entity_poly.entity_id
_entity_poly.type
_entity_poly.pdbx_seq_one_letter_code
_entity_poly.pdbx_strand_id
1 'polypeptide(L)'
;MIQGYFGLPGSGKTTFLTMLAQKELMKIRKNKSVYDKVLTNFYCDGCYKIDYKDLGHFSIENSLILLDEITLDADSRDFKQFDKYHKSFFLLHRHFNCDVIYFTQQYDGVDKKIRDITSSLYRVKKIGFLSIATQIYRCLDINEQTKEIVQGYRFPNIIERIFCRVHRYCIRPLYYKYFDSWERPDLEDYDYAIWKRFNDVN
;
A
#
# COMPACT_ATOMS: atom_id res chain seq x y z
N MET A 1 0.66 13.52 2.95
CA MET A 1 1.63 12.93 1.99
C MET A 1 1.05 11.63 1.46
N ILE A 2 1.42 11.23 0.24
CA ILE A 2 1.05 9.93 -0.33
C ILE A 2 2.30 9.10 -0.53
N GLN A 3 2.37 7.91 0.06
CA GLN A 3 3.51 7.01 -0.01
C GLN A 3 3.11 5.65 -0.59
N GLY A 4 3.85 5.17 -1.58
CA GLY A 4 3.69 3.84 -2.16
C GLY A 4 4.79 2.89 -1.67
N TYR A 5 4.41 1.67 -1.35
CA TYR A 5 5.33 0.58 -1.02
C TYR A 5 5.03 -0.61 -1.93
N PHE A 6 6.06 -1.21 -2.52
CA PHE A 6 5.88 -2.41 -3.32
C PHE A 6 6.92 -3.49 -3.05
N GLY A 7 6.55 -4.74 -3.33
CA GLY A 7 7.42 -5.88 -3.18
C GLY A 7 6.69 -7.21 -3.33
N LEU A 8 7.46 -8.26 -3.60
CA LEU A 8 6.94 -9.61 -3.81
C LEU A 8 6.07 -10.11 -2.64
N PRO A 9 5.14 -11.05 -2.89
CA PRO A 9 4.45 -11.79 -1.84
C PRO A 9 5.42 -12.31 -0.77
N GLY A 10 5.01 -12.25 0.50
CA GLY A 10 5.85 -12.70 1.63
C GLY A 10 7.02 -11.77 2.00
N SER A 11 7.18 -10.62 1.34
CA SER A 11 8.22 -9.62 1.68
C SER A 11 7.97 -8.88 3.00
N GLY A 12 6.81 -9.07 3.63
CA GLY A 12 6.41 -8.46 4.90
C GLY A 12 5.73 -7.09 4.76
N LYS A 13 5.08 -6.85 3.62
CA LYS A 13 4.32 -5.62 3.30
C LYS A 13 3.28 -5.28 4.37
N THR A 14 2.29 -6.15 4.57
CA THR A 14 1.23 -6.02 5.58
C THR A 14 1.81 -5.79 6.97
N THR A 15 2.80 -6.59 7.38
CA THR A 15 3.47 -6.39 8.68
C THR A 15 4.16 -5.03 8.81
N PHE A 16 4.73 -4.50 7.73
CA PHE A 16 5.34 -3.18 7.70
C PHE A 16 4.28 -2.08 7.87
N LEU A 17 3.15 -2.26 7.21
CA LEU A 17 1.99 -1.39 7.27
C LEU A 17 1.39 -1.40 8.69
N THR A 18 1.21 -2.58 9.30
CA THR A 18 0.85 -2.75 10.72
C THR A 18 1.83 -2.04 11.65
N MET A 19 3.14 -2.12 11.41
CA MET A 19 4.12 -1.38 12.20
C MET A 19 3.89 0.14 12.13
N LEU A 20 3.60 0.68 10.94
CA LEU A 20 3.32 2.11 10.77
C LEU A 20 2.05 2.50 11.53
N ALA A 21 1.00 1.68 11.43
CA ALA A 21 -0.25 1.86 12.16
C ALA A 21 -0.03 1.91 13.67
N GLN A 22 0.60 0.89 14.24
CA GLN A 22 0.83 0.79 15.69
C GLN A 22 1.73 1.92 16.22
N LYS A 23 2.72 2.35 15.44
CA LYS A 23 3.54 3.52 15.78
C LYS A 23 2.73 4.80 15.81
N GLU A 24 1.82 4.99 14.87
CA GLU A 24 0.98 6.18 14.82
C GLU A 24 -0.08 6.18 15.94
N LEU A 25 -0.75 5.05 16.18
CA LEU A 25 -1.66 4.88 17.32
C LEU A 25 -0.98 5.19 18.65
N MET A 26 0.27 4.79 18.83
CA MET A 26 1.05 5.15 20.02
C MET A 26 1.29 6.67 20.12
N LYS A 27 1.51 7.37 19.01
CA LYS A 27 1.66 8.83 19.03
C LYS A 27 0.34 9.53 19.34
N ILE A 28 -0.76 9.04 18.77
CA ILE A 28 -2.13 9.53 19.04
C ILE A 28 -2.41 9.41 20.54
N ARG A 29 -2.22 8.24 21.14
CA ARG A 29 -2.38 8.01 22.60
C ARG A 29 -1.51 8.93 23.47
N LYS A 30 -0.39 9.43 22.94
CA LYS A 30 0.53 10.34 23.62
C LYS A 30 0.27 11.81 23.30
N ASN A 31 -0.77 12.15 22.53
CA ASN A 31 -1.04 13.49 22.01
C ASN A 31 0.16 14.09 21.26
N LYS A 32 0.89 13.26 20.51
CA LYS A 32 2.06 13.65 19.69
C LYS A 32 1.82 13.45 18.19
N SER A 33 0.63 12.99 17.81
CA SER A 33 0.24 12.83 16.42
C SER A 33 -0.43 14.11 15.91
N VAL A 34 -0.33 14.34 14.61
CA VAL A 34 -1.14 15.34 13.89
C VAL A 34 -2.47 14.77 13.41
N TYR A 35 -2.68 13.47 13.60
CA TYR A 35 -3.90 12.74 13.24
C TYR A 35 -4.68 12.39 14.49
N ASP A 36 -5.99 12.26 14.33
CA ASP A 36 -6.91 11.81 15.37
C ASP A 36 -7.07 10.29 15.35
N LYS A 37 -6.92 9.68 14.16
CA LYS A 37 -7.20 8.26 13.93
C LYS A 37 -6.34 7.66 12.81
N VAL A 38 -6.28 6.32 12.82
CA VAL A 38 -5.66 5.50 11.77
C VAL A 38 -6.75 4.64 11.14
N LEU A 39 -6.80 4.62 9.81
CA LEU A 39 -7.79 3.90 9.01
C LEU A 39 -7.10 2.79 8.19
N THR A 40 -7.67 1.58 8.17
CA THR A 40 -7.13 0.43 7.41
C THR A 40 -8.21 -0.34 6.65
N ASN A 41 -7.89 -0.86 5.46
CA ASN A 41 -8.77 -1.75 4.69
C ASN A 41 -8.60 -3.24 5.02
N PHE A 42 -7.73 -3.56 5.97
CA PHE A 42 -7.51 -4.89 6.52
C PHE A 42 -7.58 -4.79 8.05
N TYR A 43 -7.76 -5.93 8.72
CA TYR A 43 -7.79 -5.97 10.17
C TYR A 43 -6.43 -5.54 10.77
N CYS A 44 -6.46 -4.46 11.55
CA CYS A 44 -5.33 -3.99 12.33
C CYS A 44 -5.83 -3.51 13.70
N ASP A 45 -5.35 -4.13 14.77
CA ASP A 45 -5.80 -3.85 16.14
C ASP A 45 -5.69 -2.35 16.48
N GLY A 46 -6.81 -1.78 16.96
CA GLY A 46 -6.94 -0.36 17.30
C GLY A 46 -7.09 0.61 16.12
N CYS A 47 -7.11 0.14 14.87
CA CYS A 47 -7.43 0.96 13.70
C CYS A 47 -8.93 0.94 13.41
N TYR A 48 -9.40 2.00 12.75
CA TYR A 48 -10.76 2.04 12.20
C TYR A 48 -10.78 1.40 10.82
N LYS A 49 -11.82 0.61 10.52
CA LYS A 49 -12.00 0.03 9.19
C LYS A 49 -12.37 1.12 8.17
N ILE A 50 -11.82 1.04 6.97
CA ILE A 50 -12.22 1.85 5.81
C ILE A 50 -12.26 1.00 4.56
N ASP A 51 -13.29 1.17 3.72
CA ASP A 51 -13.30 0.60 2.38
C ASP A 51 -12.80 1.64 1.38
N TYR A 52 -12.11 1.23 0.31
CA TYR A 52 -11.60 2.16 -0.70
C TYR A 52 -12.71 3.02 -1.32
N LYS A 53 -13.88 2.41 -1.57
CA LYS A 53 -15.07 3.07 -2.12
C LYS A 53 -15.55 4.29 -1.30
N ASP A 54 -15.20 4.36 -0.01
CA ASP A 54 -15.64 5.43 0.88
C ASP A 54 -14.76 6.69 0.77
N LEU A 55 -13.55 6.55 0.22
CA LEU A 55 -12.59 7.64 0.07
C LEU A 55 -13.10 8.71 -0.90
N GLY A 56 -13.37 9.90 -0.37
CA GLY A 56 -13.90 11.04 -1.14
C GLY A 56 -15.42 11.11 -1.23
N HIS A 57 -16.13 10.04 -0.84
CA HIS A 57 -17.59 10.04 -0.69
C HIS A 57 -18.02 10.51 0.70
N PHE A 58 -17.17 10.29 1.71
CA PHE A 58 -17.38 10.75 3.07
C PHE A 58 -16.29 11.73 3.52
N SER A 59 -16.62 12.61 4.48
CA SER A 59 -15.67 13.57 5.05
C SER A 59 -14.68 12.86 5.99
N ILE A 60 -13.62 12.31 5.41
CA ILE A 60 -12.53 11.67 6.14
C ILE A 60 -11.42 12.69 6.33
N GLU A 61 -11.26 13.13 7.59
CA GLU A 61 -10.31 14.19 7.98
C GLU A 61 -9.38 13.76 9.11
N ASN A 62 -8.24 14.44 9.24
CA ASN A 62 -7.23 14.26 10.30
C ASN A 62 -6.84 12.79 10.50
N SER A 63 -6.59 12.08 9.42
CA SER A 63 -6.42 10.62 9.46
C SER A 63 -5.20 10.14 8.69
N LEU A 64 -4.50 9.17 9.27
CA LEU A 64 -3.54 8.35 8.53
C LEU A 64 -4.28 7.15 7.94
N ILE A 65 -4.34 7.07 6.62
CA ILE A 65 -5.02 6.01 5.88
C ILE A 65 -3.99 5.04 5.34
N LEU A 66 -4.16 3.75 5.64
CA LEU A 66 -3.23 2.72 5.24
C LEU A 66 -3.96 1.62 4.46
N LEU A 67 -3.58 1.44 3.20
CA LEU A 67 -4.26 0.55 2.26
C LEU A 67 -3.34 -0.60 1.88
N ASP A 68 -3.70 -1.84 2.19
CA ASP A 68 -3.01 -3.02 1.69
C ASP A 68 -3.59 -3.48 0.35
N GLU A 69 -2.71 -4.02 -0.51
CA GLU A 69 -3.00 -4.47 -1.88
C GLU A 69 -3.95 -3.55 -2.67
N ILE A 70 -3.62 -2.24 -2.76
CA ILE A 70 -4.48 -1.20 -3.39
C ILE A 70 -4.87 -1.51 -4.85
N THR A 71 -4.13 -2.36 -5.55
CA THR A 71 -4.46 -2.77 -6.92
C THR A 71 -5.75 -3.56 -7.03
N LEU A 72 -6.29 -4.10 -5.93
CA LEU A 72 -7.61 -4.72 -5.92
C LEU A 72 -8.74 -3.69 -6.14
N ASP A 73 -8.55 -2.45 -5.66
CA ASP A 73 -9.55 -1.38 -5.73
C ASP A 73 -9.19 -0.28 -6.76
N ALA A 74 -7.93 -0.20 -7.17
CA ALA A 74 -7.42 0.84 -8.06
C ALA A 74 -6.43 0.26 -9.09
N ASP A 75 -6.92 -0.70 -9.89
CA ASP A 75 -6.15 -1.29 -10.99
C ASP A 75 -6.05 -0.33 -12.19
N SER A 76 -4.87 -0.26 -12.80
CA SER A 76 -4.59 0.62 -13.94
C SER A 76 -5.30 0.23 -15.23
N ARG A 77 -5.83 -0.99 -15.32
CA ARG A 77 -6.58 -1.49 -16.49
C ARG A 77 -8.06 -1.19 -16.41
N ASP A 78 -8.57 -0.87 -15.21
CA ASP A 78 -9.99 -0.73 -14.96
C ASP A 78 -10.38 0.76 -14.87
N PHE A 79 -10.61 1.35 -16.05
CA PHE A 79 -10.91 2.79 -16.22
C PHE A 79 -12.10 3.32 -15.39
N LYS A 80 -12.96 2.43 -14.87
CA LYS A 80 -14.18 2.79 -14.13
C LYS A 80 -14.02 2.86 -12.61
N GLN A 81 -12.95 2.33 -12.02
CA GLN A 81 -12.83 2.24 -10.56
C GLN A 81 -12.35 3.55 -9.91
N PHE A 82 -11.63 4.41 -10.65
CA PHE A 82 -11.17 5.70 -10.14
C PHE A 82 -12.15 6.82 -10.50
N ASP A 83 -13.20 6.97 -9.70
CA ASP A 83 -14.24 7.95 -9.93
C ASP A 83 -13.77 9.41 -9.67
N LYS A 84 -14.67 10.37 -9.89
CA LYS A 84 -14.39 11.80 -9.68
C LYS A 84 -14.13 12.13 -8.21
N TYR A 85 -14.76 11.43 -7.28
CA TYR A 85 -14.67 11.65 -5.83
C TYR A 85 -13.34 11.14 -5.30
N HIS A 86 -12.93 9.91 -5.67
CA HIS A 86 -11.59 9.38 -5.38
C HIS A 86 -10.51 10.32 -5.90
N LYS A 87 -10.63 10.76 -7.16
CA LYS A 87 -9.69 11.74 -7.74
C LYS A 87 -9.60 13.01 -6.92
N SER A 88 -10.73 13.56 -6.51
CA SER A 88 -10.79 14.81 -5.76
C SER A 88 -10.17 14.65 -4.38
N PHE A 89 -10.47 13.55 -3.68
CA PHE A 89 -9.87 13.22 -2.39
C PHE A 89 -8.34 13.13 -2.49
N PHE A 90 -7.85 12.32 -3.42
CA PHE A 90 -6.43 12.09 -3.59
C PHE A 90 -5.64 13.36 -3.97
N LEU A 91 -6.23 14.27 -4.76
CA LEU A 91 -5.61 15.56 -5.08
C LEU A 91 -5.66 16.54 -3.89
N LEU A 92 -6.75 16.53 -3.12
CA LEU A 92 -6.99 17.45 -2.02
C LEU A 92 -6.65 16.86 -0.64
N HIS A 93 -5.94 15.73 -0.59
CA HIS A 93 -5.70 14.98 0.66
C HIS A 93 -5.09 15.84 1.78
N ARG A 94 -4.29 16.86 1.43
CA ARG A 94 -3.70 17.80 2.40
C ARG A 94 -4.71 18.75 3.03
N HIS A 95 -5.75 19.14 2.30
CA HIS A 95 -6.81 20.00 2.82
C HIS A 95 -7.62 19.29 3.91
N PHE A 96 -7.74 17.96 3.81
CA PHE A 96 -8.36 17.11 4.83
C PHE A 96 -7.39 16.71 5.95
N ASN A 97 -6.14 17.19 5.94
CA ASN A 97 -5.07 16.73 6.83
C ASN A 97 -4.95 15.19 6.84
N CYS A 98 -5.02 14.61 5.64
CA CYS A 98 -4.94 13.17 5.44
C CYS A 98 -3.64 12.76 4.73
N ASP A 99 -3.08 11.67 5.22
CA ASP A 99 -1.94 11.00 4.63
C ASP A 99 -2.37 9.59 4.20
N VAL A 100 -1.94 9.19 3.00
CA VAL A 100 -2.24 7.85 2.47
C VAL A 100 -0.94 7.08 2.30
N ILE A 101 -0.88 5.89 2.87
CA ILE A 101 0.20 4.93 2.63
C ILE A 101 -0.42 3.69 2.04
N TYR A 102 0.01 3.30 0.85
CA TYR A 102 -0.50 2.10 0.21
C TYR A 102 0.61 1.10 -0.07
N PHE A 103 0.24 -0.18 -0.02
CA PHE A 103 1.09 -1.29 -0.39
C PHE A 103 0.50 -2.00 -1.61
N THR A 104 1.37 -2.55 -2.45
CA THR A 104 0.99 -3.34 -3.63
C THR A 104 2.10 -4.34 -3.97
N GLN A 105 1.77 -5.42 -4.66
CA GLN A 105 2.78 -6.30 -5.27
C GLN A 105 3.43 -5.68 -6.50
N GLN A 106 2.62 -5.03 -7.36
CA GLN A 106 3.04 -4.51 -8.65
C GLN A 106 2.70 -3.03 -8.76
N TYR A 107 3.72 -2.18 -8.70
CA TYR A 107 3.52 -0.74 -8.74
C TYR A 107 2.86 -0.27 -10.05
N ASP A 108 3.22 -0.85 -11.20
CA ASP A 108 2.62 -0.47 -12.49
C ASP A 108 1.15 -0.85 -12.63
N GLY A 109 0.68 -1.79 -11.80
CA GLY A 109 -0.73 -2.16 -11.69
C GLY A 109 -1.57 -1.08 -11.00
N VAL A 110 -0.98 -0.14 -10.26
CA VAL A 110 -1.71 0.93 -9.59
C VAL A 110 -2.17 1.99 -10.59
N ASP A 111 -3.40 2.49 -10.43
CA ASP A 111 -3.95 3.58 -11.22
C ASP A 111 -2.93 4.72 -11.41
N LYS A 112 -2.81 5.17 -12.65
CA LYS A 112 -1.78 6.13 -13.04
C LYS A 112 -1.90 7.46 -12.27
N LYS A 113 -3.11 7.93 -11.97
CA LYS A 113 -3.32 9.18 -11.22
C LYS A 113 -2.82 9.06 -9.79
N ILE A 114 -3.05 7.91 -9.13
CA ILE A 114 -2.51 7.63 -7.79
C ILE A 114 -0.99 7.58 -7.85
N ARG A 115 -0.42 6.94 -8.87
CA ARG A 115 1.03 6.99 -9.08
C ARG A 115 1.48 8.43 -9.24
N ASP A 116 0.94 9.22 -10.15
CA ASP A 116 1.42 10.58 -10.42
C ASP A 116 1.49 11.47 -9.16
N ILE A 117 0.54 11.34 -8.22
CA ILE A 117 0.52 12.08 -6.94
C ILE A 117 1.38 11.49 -5.82
N THR A 118 1.83 10.23 -5.93
CA THR A 118 2.64 9.57 -4.89
C THR A 118 3.99 10.27 -4.71
N SER A 119 4.19 10.92 -3.57
CA SER A 119 5.38 11.71 -3.31
C SER A 119 6.62 10.89 -2.95
N SER A 120 6.45 9.66 -2.44
CA SER A 120 7.58 8.79 -2.11
C SER A 120 7.25 7.33 -2.38
N LEU A 121 8.19 6.64 -3.01
CA LEU A 121 8.06 5.24 -3.38
C LEU A 121 9.12 4.42 -2.63
N TYR A 122 8.75 3.23 -2.17
CA TYR A 122 9.65 2.33 -1.44
C TYR A 122 9.55 0.91 -1.97
N ARG A 123 10.69 0.24 -2.12
CA ARG A 123 10.78 -1.20 -2.38
C ARG A 123 11.00 -1.96 -1.08
N VAL A 124 10.14 -2.92 -0.78
CA VAL A 124 10.21 -3.77 0.41
C VAL A 124 10.91 -5.09 0.07
N LYS A 125 11.89 -5.48 0.90
CA LYS A 125 12.59 -6.76 0.81
C LYS A 125 12.68 -7.41 2.18
N LYS A 126 12.46 -8.73 2.23
CA LYS A 126 12.66 -9.56 3.42
C LYS A 126 14.13 -9.95 3.56
N ILE A 127 14.65 -9.86 4.79
CA ILE A 127 15.97 -10.35 5.20
C ILE A 127 15.82 -11.03 6.56
N GLY A 128 15.82 -12.37 6.58
CA GLY A 128 15.58 -13.12 7.81
C GLY A 128 14.25 -12.74 8.47
N PHE A 129 14.26 -12.33 9.73
CA PHE A 129 13.08 -11.85 10.46
C PHE A 129 12.73 -10.37 10.17
N LEU A 130 13.62 -9.61 9.51
CA LEU A 130 13.44 -8.20 9.17
C LEU A 130 12.81 -8.01 7.78
N SER A 131 12.09 -6.91 7.63
CA SER A 131 11.76 -6.31 6.34
C SER A 131 12.38 -4.93 6.23
N ILE A 132 12.98 -4.65 5.08
CA ILE A 132 13.64 -3.38 4.79
C ILE A 132 12.90 -2.73 3.62
N ALA A 133 12.40 -1.51 3.84
CA ALA A 133 11.87 -0.66 2.79
C ALA A 133 12.95 0.34 2.38
N THR A 134 13.33 0.32 1.11
CA THR A 134 14.34 1.23 0.53
C THR A 134 13.66 2.23 -0.36
N GLN A 135 13.90 3.51 -0.13
CA GLN A 135 13.34 4.60 -0.93
C GLN A 135 13.77 4.50 -2.38
N ILE A 136 12.89 4.92 -3.28
CA ILE A 136 13.13 5.07 -4.71
C ILE A 136 12.79 6.53 -5.05
N TYR A 137 13.72 7.20 -5.72
CA TYR A 137 13.55 8.57 -6.15
C TYR A 137 12.91 8.61 -7.54
N ARG A 138 12.03 9.58 -7.74
CA ARG A 138 11.52 9.95 -9.06
C ARG A 138 12.53 10.85 -9.74
N CYS A 139 12.76 10.60 -11.02
CA CYS A 139 13.56 11.47 -11.88
C CYS A 139 12.79 11.72 -13.19
N LEU A 140 13.04 12.86 -13.81
CA LEU A 140 12.66 13.06 -15.20
C LEU A 140 13.70 12.33 -16.04
N ASP A 141 13.23 11.49 -16.95
CA ASP A 141 14.07 10.71 -17.84
C ASP A 141 13.56 10.87 -19.28
N ILE A 142 14.41 10.59 -20.26
CA ILE A 142 14.04 10.65 -21.66
C ILE A 142 13.99 9.22 -22.17
N ASN A 143 12.83 8.79 -22.65
CA ASN A 143 12.70 7.46 -23.21
C ASN A 143 13.63 7.32 -24.42
N GLU A 144 14.55 6.35 -24.38
CA GLU A 144 15.56 6.20 -25.43
C GLU A 144 14.95 5.92 -26.81
N GLN A 145 13.79 5.26 -26.85
CA GLN A 145 13.10 4.87 -28.08
C GLN A 145 12.16 5.97 -28.58
N THR A 146 11.30 6.52 -27.71
CA THR A 146 10.28 7.51 -28.13
C THR A 146 10.78 8.95 -28.09
N LYS A 147 11.92 9.22 -27.42
CA LYS A 147 12.45 10.57 -27.14
C LYS A 147 11.51 11.48 -26.35
N GLU A 148 10.45 10.92 -25.78
CA GLU A 148 9.52 11.64 -24.91
C GLU A 148 10.07 11.76 -23.49
N ILE A 149 9.71 12.84 -22.80
CA ILE A 149 10.00 13.01 -21.38
C ILE A 149 9.07 12.07 -20.60
N VAL A 150 9.67 11.13 -19.88
CA VAL A 150 8.98 10.16 -19.04
C VAL A 150 9.38 10.33 -17.58
N GLN A 151 8.52 9.86 -16.69
CA GLN A 151 8.86 9.78 -15.28
C GLN A 151 9.61 8.48 -15.01
N GLY A 152 10.91 8.59 -14.75
CA GLY A 152 11.80 7.50 -14.40
C GLY A 152 11.89 7.27 -12.88
N TYR A 153 12.52 6.16 -12.52
CA TYR A 153 12.76 5.77 -11.13
C TYR A 153 14.21 5.33 -10.95
N ARG A 154 14.85 5.81 -9.88
CA ARG A 154 16.20 5.39 -9.51
C ARG A 154 16.30 4.98 -8.05
N PHE A 155 17.17 4.04 -7.77
CA PHE A 155 17.58 3.74 -6.39
C PHE A 155 18.54 4.83 -5.86
N PRO A 156 18.65 4.96 -4.53
CA PRO A 156 19.62 5.85 -3.92
C PRO A 156 21.05 5.36 -4.19
N ASN A 157 21.94 6.31 -4.43
CA ASN A 157 23.37 6.07 -4.58
C ASN A 157 24.03 5.82 -3.21
N ILE A 158 25.29 5.37 -3.19
CA ILE A 158 26.00 5.02 -1.95
C ILE A 158 26.03 6.19 -0.95
N ILE A 159 26.32 7.41 -1.42
CA ILE A 159 26.33 8.62 -0.59
C ILE A 159 24.94 8.86 0.02
N GLU A 160 23.88 8.83 -0.79
CA GLU A 160 22.51 8.99 -0.31
C GLU A 160 22.10 7.90 0.69
N ARG A 161 22.61 6.67 0.55
CA ARG A 161 22.35 5.58 1.52
C ARG A 161 22.99 5.82 2.88
N ILE A 162 24.14 6.50 2.91
CA ILE A 162 24.89 6.79 4.13
C ILE A 162 24.35 8.05 4.82
N PHE A 163 24.12 9.11 4.03
CA PHE A 163 23.78 10.43 4.58
C PHE A 163 22.28 10.72 4.62
N CYS A 164 21.46 10.06 3.80
CA CYS A 164 20.02 10.24 3.80
C CYS A 164 19.34 9.03 4.45
N ARG A 165 18.21 9.28 5.13
CA ARG A 165 17.41 8.23 5.77
C ARG A 165 16.54 7.49 4.75
N VAL A 166 17.19 6.77 3.83
CA VAL A 166 16.53 6.07 2.71
C VAL A 166 15.96 4.71 3.09
N HIS A 167 16.43 4.13 4.19
CA HIS A 167 16.00 2.81 4.67
C HIS A 167 15.03 2.94 5.84
N ARG A 168 13.95 2.16 5.80
CA ARG A 168 13.06 1.92 6.93
C ARG A 168 13.06 0.43 7.26
N TYR A 169 13.04 0.11 8.55
CA TYR A 169 13.17 -1.25 9.04
C TYR A 169 11.93 -1.67 9.82
N CYS A 170 11.51 -2.92 9.63
CA CYS A 170 10.44 -3.56 10.37
C CYS A 170 10.93 -4.92 10.90
N ILE A 171 10.88 -5.11 12.23
CA ILE A 171 11.12 -6.40 12.87
C ILE A 171 9.79 -7.13 12.92
N ARG A 172 9.55 -8.04 11.98
CA ARG A 172 8.22 -8.61 11.73
C ARG A 172 7.59 -9.35 12.94
N PRO A 173 8.33 -10.17 13.71
CA PRO A 173 7.75 -10.90 14.84
C PRO A 173 7.05 -10.04 15.89
N LEU A 174 7.44 -8.76 16.02
CA LEU A 174 6.84 -7.85 16.99
C LEU A 174 5.41 -7.43 16.63
N TYR A 175 5.00 -7.59 15.37
CA TYR A 175 3.75 -7.03 14.84
C TYR A 175 2.73 -8.08 14.38
N TYR A 176 3.08 -9.37 14.34
CA TYR A 176 2.16 -10.44 13.90
C TYR A 176 0.87 -10.53 14.71
N LYS A 177 0.89 -10.13 15.98
CA LYS A 177 -0.29 -10.18 16.86
C LYS A 177 -1.35 -9.11 16.57
N TYR A 178 -1.05 -8.11 15.75
CA TYR A 178 -1.94 -6.97 15.53
C TYR A 178 -2.70 -7.05 14.20
N PHE A 179 -2.47 -8.05 13.35
CA PHE A 179 -3.16 -8.20 12.09
C PHE A 179 -3.39 -9.68 11.76
N ASP A 180 -4.35 -9.98 10.91
CA ASP A 180 -4.58 -11.32 10.39
C ASP A 180 -4.04 -11.42 8.96
N SER A 181 -3.15 -12.39 8.71
CA SER A 181 -2.60 -12.63 7.37
C SER A 181 -3.50 -13.49 6.49
N TRP A 182 -4.50 -14.14 7.09
CA TRP A 182 -5.39 -15.10 6.44
C TRP A 182 -6.80 -14.53 6.21
N GLU A 183 -7.02 -13.27 6.56
CA GLU A 183 -8.26 -12.56 6.27
C GLU A 183 -8.54 -12.63 4.77
N ARG A 184 -9.73 -13.10 4.43
CA ARG A 184 -10.20 -13.27 3.05
C ARG A 184 -11.69 -12.99 2.99
N PRO A 185 -12.21 -12.54 1.84
CA PRO A 185 -13.65 -12.41 1.65
C PRO A 185 -14.35 -13.76 1.85
N ASP A 186 -15.59 -13.71 2.34
CA ASP A 186 -16.47 -14.87 2.34
C ASP A 186 -16.85 -15.18 0.89
N LEU A 187 -16.54 -16.41 0.45
CA LEU A 187 -16.85 -16.91 -0.88
C LEU A 187 -17.84 -18.08 -0.76
N GLU A 188 -18.66 -18.27 -1.79
CA GLU A 188 -19.53 -19.45 -1.88
C GLU A 188 -18.70 -20.74 -1.95
N ASP A 189 -19.23 -21.82 -1.38
CA ASP A 189 -18.57 -23.12 -1.41
C ASP A 189 -18.50 -23.66 -2.84
N TYR A 190 -17.31 -24.11 -3.24
CA TYR A 190 -17.10 -24.74 -4.54
C TYR A 190 -17.26 -26.26 -4.42
N ASP A 191 -18.14 -26.85 -5.22
CA ASP A 191 -18.29 -28.31 -5.29
C ASP A 191 -17.17 -28.93 -6.13
N TYR A 192 -16.24 -29.61 -5.47
CA TYR A 192 -15.09 -30.21 -6.10
C TYR A 192 -15.44 -31.57 -6.73
N ALA A 193 -15.62 -31.59 -8.05
CA ALA A 193 -15.68 -32.85 -8.80
C ALA A 193 -14.27 -33.39 -9.08
N ILE A 194 -14.04 -34.66 -8.75
CA ILE A 194 -12.82 -35.38 -9.15
C ILE A 194 -13.03 -35.93 -10.55
N TRP A 195 -12.13 -35.61 -11.47
CA TRP A 195 -12.07 -36.28 -12.77
C TRP A 195 -11.80 -37.77 -12.59
N LYS A 196 -12.78 -38.62 -12.88
CA LYS A 196 -12.58 -40.07 -12.96
C LYS A 196 -11.99 -40.44 -14.32
N ARG A 197 -11.21 -41.51 -14.37
CA ARG A 197 -10.64 -42.02 -15.62
C ARG A 197 -11.80 -42.54 -16.49
N PHE A 198 -11.76 -42.29 -17.80
CA PHE A 198 -12.86 -42.58 -18.73
C PHE A 198 -13.31 -44.06 -18.75
N ASN A 199 -12.49 -44.99 -18.25
CA ASN A 199 -12.76 -46.43 -18.24
C ASN A 199 -13.44 -46.95 -16.95
N ASP A 200 -13.73 -46.08 -15.98
CA ASP A 200 -14.39 -46.48 -14.71
C ASP A 200 -15.93 -46.34 -14.77
N VAL A 201 -16.49 -46.23 -15.98
CA VAL A 201 -17.94 -46.27 -16.24
C VAL A 201 -18.24 -47.57 -16.99
N ASN A 202 -18.35 -48.67 -16.26
CA ASN A 202 -19.05 -49.88 -16.67
C ASN A 202 -20.31 -50.04 -15.82
#